data_AF-A0A6V8EUT8-F1
#
_entry.id   AF-A0A6V8EUT8-F1
#
_cell.length_a   1.000
_cell.length_b   1.000
_cell.length_c   1.000
_cell.angle_alpha   90.00
_cell.angle_beta   90.00
_cell.angle_gamma   90.00
#
_symmetry.space_group_name_H-M   'P 1'
#
loop_
_entity.id
_entity.type
_entity.pdbx_description
1 polymer ?
#
loop_
_entity_poly.entity_id
_entity_poly.type
_entity_poly.pdbx_seq_one_letter_code
_entity_poly.pdbx_strand_id
1 'polypeptide(L)'
;YHNGLLDAVACIGIPNPPPSIHQKALRTYIEERFGRANAWRYASTQPAINAILQAMGRPIRSIADRALILLLDKRNTDRTYIECYPKDIRMNTSTEPETTKSFARRFFSRVHRQSEGSS
;
A
#
# COMPACT_ATOMS: atom_id res chain seq x y z
N TYR A 1 6.63 -26.41 -1.14
CA TYR A 1 6.44 -25.59 0.08
C TYR A 1 5.91 -24.20 -0.30
N HIS A 2 4.59 -24.01 -0.37
CA HIS A 2 3.96 -22.69 -0.52
C HIS A 2 2.62 -22.67 0.25
N ASN A 3 2.70 -22.90 1.56
CA ASN A 3 1.55 -22.61 2.43
C ASN A 3 1.48 -21.11 2.68
N GLY A 4 0.28 -20.54 2.52
CA GLY A 4 -0.04 -19.13 2.73
C GLY A 4 0.40 -18.64 4.10
N LEU A 5 1.62 -18.10 4.16
CA LEU A 5 2.20 -17.60 5.40
C LEU A 5 1.68 -16.19 5.73
N LEU A 6 1.09 -15.48 4.76
CA LEU A 6 0.62 -14.11 4.88
C LEU A 6 -0.69 -13.95 4.10
N ASP A 7 -1.82 -14.03 4.80
CA ASP A 7 -3.15 -13.84 4.21
C ASP A 7 -3.68 -12.40 4.40
N ALA A 8 -2.95 -11.59 5.16
CA ALA A 8 -3.22 -10.19 5.37
C ALA A 8 -1.93 -9.39 5.58
N VAL A 9 -1.98 -8.10 5.24
CA VAL A 9 -0.95 -7.11 5.59
C VAL A 9 -1.65 -5.85 6.09
N ALA A 10 -1.17 -5.32 7.22
CA ALA A 10 -1.56 -4.02 7.73
C ALA A 10 -0.39 -3.04 7.58
N CYS A 11 -0.58 -2.00 6.78
CA CYS A 11 0.35 -0.87 6.65
C CYS A 11 -0.13 0.25 7.59
N ILE A 12 0.67 0.54 8.62
CA ILE A 12 0.33 1.53 9.65
C ILE A 12 1.02 2.85 9.32
N GLY A 13 0.23 3.88 9.01
CA GLY A 13 0.75 5.17 8.59
C GLY A 13 1.33 5.17 7.16
N ILE A 14 1.76 6.35 6.72
CA ILE A 14 2.55 6.53 5.50
C ILE A 14 4.02 6.75 5.89
N PRO A 15 4.97 5.94 5.36
CA PRO A 15 6.38 6.00 5.72
C PRO A 15 7.09 7.15 4.99
N ASN A 16 6.65 8.38 5.24
CA ASN A 16 7.32 9.57 4.71
C ASN A 16 8.73 9.69 5.29
N PRO A 17 9.72 10.10 4.48
CA PRO A 17 11.07 10.29 4.97
C PRO A 17 11.10 11.39 6.04
N PRO A 18 11.82 11.18 7.15
CA PRO A 18 11.96 12.20 8.17
C PRO A 18 12.73 13.41 7.62
N PRO A 19 12.51 14.61 8.18
CA PRO A 19 13.28 15.79 7.78
C PRO A 19 14.75 15.58 8.11
N SER A 20 15.61 15.62 7.08
CA SER A 20 17.07 15.49 7.23
C SER A 20 17.80 16.37 6.22
N ILE A 21 19.11 16.58 6.41
CA ILE A 21 19.94 17.31 5.44
C ILE A 21 19.97 16.59 4.11
N HIS A 22 20.13 15.25 4.12
CA HIS A 22 20.04 14.43 2.91
C HIS A 22 18.69 14.59 2.19
N GLN A 23 17.58 14.60 2.94
CA GLN A 23 16.26 14.78 2.34
C GLN A 23 16.06 16.18 1.74
N LYS A 24 16.60 17.22 2.39
CA LYS A 24 16.59 18.59 1.85
C LYS A 24 17.40 18.67 0.56
N ALA A 25 18.62 18.13 0.55
CA ALA A 25 19.49 18.11 -0.63
C ALA A 25 18.86 17.33 -1.79
N LEU A 26 18.29 16.15 -1.51
CA LEU A 26 17.56 15.36 -2.50
C LEU A 26 16.39 16.16 -3.10
N ARG A 27 15.60 16.83 -2.25
CA ARG A 27 14.48 17.65 -2.72
C ARG A 27 14.94 18.80 -3.61
N THR A 28 16.00 19.51 -3.22
CA THR A 28 16.59 20.59 -4.04
C THR A 28 17.06 20.07 -5.38
N TYR A 29 17.77 18.94 -5.40
CA TYR A 29 18.22 18.30 -6.64
C TYR A 29 17.06 17.93 -7.57
N ILE A 30 15.98 17.34 -7.02
CA ILE A 30 14.79 17.01 -7.82
C ILE A 30 14.08 18.28 -8.31
N GLU A 31 14.01 19.33 -7.48
CA GLU A 31 13.42 20.61 -7.86
C GLU A 31 14.14 21.25 -9.05
N GLU A 32 15.48 21.27 -9.02
CA GLU A 32 16.31 21.78 -10.11
C GLU A 32 16.15 20.96 -11.41
N ARG A 33 16.05 19.63 -11.28
CA ARG A 33 16.03 18.72 -12.44
C ARG A 33 14.64 18.50 -13.05
N PHE A 34 13.59 18.49 -12.24
CA PHE A 34 12.22 18.08 -12.63
C PHE A 34 11.15 19.10 -12.28
N GLY A 35 11.55 20.26 -11.73
CA GLY A 35 10.66 21.34 -11.35
C GLY A 35 10.03 21.18 -9.97
N ARG A 36 9.65 22.33 -9.39
CA ARG A 36 9.09 22.43 -8.03
C ARG A 36 7.81 21.62 -7.83
N ALA A 37 6.99 21.48 -8.87
CA ALA A 37 5.76 20.67 -8.81
C ALA A 37 6.04 19.18 -8.52
N ASN A 38 7.18 18.65 -8.98
CA ASN A 38 7.56 17.24 -8.80
C ASN A 38 8.48 17.01 -7.59
N ALA A 39 9.09 18.07 -7.05
CA ALA A 39 10.06 18.00 -5.96
C ALA A 39 9.56 17.19 -4.76
N TRP A 40 8.36 17.51 -4.27
CA TRP A 40 7.76 16.80 -3.14
C TRP A 40 7.38 15.36 -3.49
N ARG A 41 6.85 15.15 -4.70
CA ARG A 41 6.39 13.84 -5.15
C ARG A 41 7.54 12.84 -5.25
N TYR A 42 8.61 13.19 -5.96
CA TYR A 42 9.70 12.25 -6.22
C TYR A 42 10.65 12.09 -5.04
N ALA A 43 10.82 13.13 -4.20
CA ALA A 43 11.68 13.02 -3.03
C ALA A 43 10.97 12.36 -1.83
N SER A 44 9.65 12.50 -1.69
CA SER A 44 8.93 12.10 -0.46
C SER A 44 7.78 11.13 -0.70
N THR A 45 6.75 11.51 -1.45
CA THR A 45 5.47 10.75 -1.46
C THR A 45 5.53 9.50 -2.32
N GLN A 46 6.14 9.56 -3.51
CA GLN A 46 6.30 8.40 -4.39
C GLN A 46 7.15 7.30 -3.74
N PRO A 47 8.30 7.59 -3.10
CA PRO A 47 9.03 6.59 -2.31
C PRO A 47 8.19 5.96 -1.20
N ALA A 48 7.42 6.77 -0.46
CA ALA A 48 6.58 6.27 0.63
C ALA A 48 5.47 5.32 0.12
N ILE A 49 4.79 5.67 -0.97
CA ILE A 49 3.78 4.81 -1.60
C ILE A 49 4.42 3.55 -2.20
N ASN A 50 5.60 3.65 -2.79
CA ASN A 50 6.32 2.47 -3.30
C ASN A 50 6.62 1.47 -2.18
N ALA A 51 7.01 1.94 -1.00
CA ALA A 51 7.23 1.08 0.16
C ALA A 51 5.93 0.38 0.62
N ILE A 52 4.80 1.09 0.61
CA ILE A 52 3.48 0.50 0.88
C ILE A 52 3.15 -0.57 -0.16
N LEU A 53 3.30 -0.28 -1.46
CA LEU A 53 3.05 -1.23 -2.55
C LEU A 53 3.92 -2.49 -2.42
N GLN A 54 5.20 -2.33 -2.06
CA GLN A 54 6.09 -3.46 -1.80
C GLN A 54 5.61 -4.30 -0.62
N ALA A 55 5.13 -3.69 0.46
CA ALA A 55 4.55 -4.41 1.59
C ALA A 55 3.26 -5.16 1.18
N MET A 56 2.38 -4.51 0.41
CA MET A 56 1.15 -5.07 -0.12
C MET A 56 1.37 -6.26 -1.05
N GLY A 57 2.49 -6.27 -1.80
CA GLY A 57 2.85 -7.35 -2.71
C GLY A 57 3.40 -8.61 -2.03
N ARG A 58 3.89 -8.52 -0.78
CA ARG A 58 4.45 -9.69 -0.06
C ARG A 58 3.50 -10.90 0.04
N PRO A 59 2.19 -10.72 0.29
CA PRO A 59 1.24 -11.82 0.33
C PRO A 59 0.69 -12.25 -1.05
N ILE A 60 0.83 -11.44 -2.10
CA ILE A 60 0.28 -11.72 -3.44
C ILE A 60 1.42 -12.14 -4.38
N ARG A 61 1.63 -13.44 -4.58
CA ARG A 61 2.76 -14.01 -5.35
C ARG A 61 2.31 -14.75 -6.61
N SER A 62 1.02 -15.04 -6.72
CA SER A 62 0.39 -15.67 -7.88
C SER A 62 -0.94 -15.00 -8.21
N ILE A 63 -1.46 -15.24 -9.42
CA ILE A 63 -2.78 -14.76 -9.85
C ILE A 63 -3.93 -15.36 -9.03
N ALA A 64 -3.72 -16.51 -8.39
CA ALA A 64 -4.69 -17.17 -7.53
C ALA A 64 -4.66 -16.64 -6.10
N ASP A 65 -3.59 -15.96 -5.69
CA ASP A 65 -3.44 -15.47 -4.33
C ASP A 65 -4.42 -14.33 -4.07
N ARG A 66 -5.01 -14.35 -2.87
CA ARG A 66 -5.90 -13.30 -2.38
C ARG A 66 -5.45 -12.94 -0.98
N ALA A 67 -5.28 -11.65 -0.70
CA ALA A 67 -4.87 -11.16 0.59
C ALA A 67 -5.68 -9.94 1.01
N LEU A 68 -5.94 -9.80 2.32
CA LEU A 68 -6.55 -8.61 2.88
C LEU A 68 -5.47 -7.55 3.13
N ILE A 69 -5.57 -6.42 2.43
CA ILE A 69 -4.68 -5.28 2.66
C ILE A 69 -5.42 -4.23 3.49
N LEU A 70 -4.86 -3.87 4.64
CA LEU A 70 -5.37 -2.81 5.51
C LEU A 70 -4.40 -1.63 5.52
N LEU A 71 -4.83 -0.46 5.05
CA LEU A 71 -4.05 0.78 5.08
C LEU A 71 -4.60 1.68 6.19
N LEU A 72 -3.86 1.79 7.30
CA LEU A 72 -4.26 2.58 8.47
C LEU A 72 -3.68 3.99 8.42
N ASP A 73 -4.11 4.76 7.43
CA ASP A 73 -3.86 6.20 7.34
C ASP A 73 -4.88 6.83 6.37
N LYS A 74 -5.64 7.84 6.83
CA LYS A 74 -6.62 8.52 5.96
C LYS A 74 -5.97 9.22 4.77
N ARG A 75 -4.68 9.56 4.88
CA ARG A 75 -3.94 10.29 3.84
C ARG A 75 -3.75 9.48 2.56
N ASN A 76 -3.94 8.16 2.59
CA ASN A 76 -3.83 7.32 1.38
C ASN A 76 -4.80 7.75 0.27
N THR A 77 -5.95 8.33 0.65
CA THR A 77 -6.96 8.84 -0.30
C THR A 77 -6.80 10.34 -0.60
N ASP A 78 -5.88 11.05 0.06
CA ASP A 78 -5.61 12.45 -0.25
C ASP A 78 -4.96 12.56 -1.64
N ARG A 79 -5.27 13.64 -2.36
CA ARG A 79 -4.74 13.90 -3.72
C ARG A 79 -3.22 13.71 -3.81
N THR A 80 -2.49 14.20 -2.80
CA THR A 80 -1.04 14.11 -2.68
C THR A 80 -0.49 12.67 -2.76
N TYR A 81 -1.24 11.68 -2.27
CA TYR A 81 -0.79 10.28 -2.22
C TYR A 81 -1.51 9.40 -3.23
N ILE A 82 -2.80 9.60 -3.48
CA ILE A 82 -3.57 8.78 -4.42
C ILE A 82 -3.00 8.86 -5.84
N GLU A 83 -2.43 10.01 -6.24
CA GLU A 83 -1.75 10.20 -7.53
C GLU A 83 -0.45 9.38 -7.67
N CYS A 84 0.09 8.84 -6.57
CA CYS A 84 1.29 7.98 -6.56
C CYS A 84 0.96 6.49 -6.65
N TYR A 85 -0.32 6.11 -6.50
CA TYR A 85 -0.78 4.73 -6.67
C TYR A 85 -1.05 4.39 -8.15
N PRO A 86 -1.11 3.09 -8.51
CA PRO A 86 -1.62 2.66 -9.81
C PRO A 86 -3.04 3.17 -10.07
N LYS A 87 -3.34 3.59 -11.30
CA LYS A 87 -4.62 4.22 -11.66
C LYS A 87 -5.83 3.30 -11.50
N ASP A 88 -5.62 2.00 -11.56
CA ASP A 88 -6.62 0.95 -11.46
C ASP A 88 -6.82 0.43 -10.03
N ILE A 89 -6.07 0.98 -9.05
CA ILE A 89 -6.25 0.60 -7.66
C ILE A 89 -7.65 0.98 -7.17
N ARG A 90 -8.29 0.07 -6.45
CA ARG A 90 -9.57 0.32 -5.79
C ARG A 90 -9.41 0.15 -4.29
N MET A 91 -9.67 1.23 -3.56
CA MET A 91 -9.61 1.24 -2.10
C MET A 91 -11.02 1.41 -1.53
N ASN A 92 -11.35 0.62 -0.52
CA ASN A 92 -12.57 0.81 0.26
C ASN A 92 -12.20 1.57 1.53
N THR A 93 -12.81 2.74 1.73
CA THR A 93 -12.57 3.55 2.93
C THR A 93 -13.58 3.17 4.01
N SER A 94 -13.11 3.03 5.25
CA SER A 94 -13.95 2.87 6.42
C SER A 94 -13.33 3.62 7.59
N THR A 95 -14.15 4.36 8.33
CA THR A 95 -13.75 5.08 9.55
C THR A 95 -14.14 4.33 10.83
N GLU A 96 -14.90 3.24 10.69
CA GLU A 96 -15.51 2.50 11.80
C GLU A 96 -14.87 1.10 11.91
N PRO A 97 -14.23 0.77 13.05
CA PRO A 97 -13.67 -0.55 13.31
C PRO A 97 -14.62 -1.70 13.02
N GLU A 98 -15.91 -1.60 13.38
CA GLU A 98 -16.88 -2.68 13.16
C GLU A 98 -17.18 -2.93 11.67
N THR A 99 -17.16 -1.88 10.85
CA THR A 99 -17.33 -2.03 9.39
C THR A 99 -16.10 -2.71 8.77
N THR A 100 -14.90 -2.34 9.22
CA THR A 100 -13.65 -2.98 8.81
C THR A 100 -13.62 -4.46 9.20
N LYS A 101 -14.06 -4.77 10.42
CA LYS A 101 -14.19 -6.15 10.92
C LYS A 101 -15.19 -6.97 10.12
N SER A 102 -16.35 -6.40 9.80
CA SER A 102 -17.36 -7.05 8.95
C SER A 102 -16.80 -7.34 7.55
N PHE A 103 -16.09 -6.38 6.95
CA PHE A 103 -15.42 -6.57 5.66
C PHE A 103 -14.38 -7.70 5.72
N ALA A 104 -13.51 -7.70 6.73
CA ALA A 104 -12.49 -8.72 6.92
C ALA A 104 -13.12 -10.11 7.08
N ARG A 105 -14.14 -10.26 7.94
CA ARG A 105 -14.88 -11.52 8.12
C ARG A 105 -15.45 -12.03 6.79
N ARG A 106 -16.08 -11.15 6.00
CA ARG A 106 -16.65 -11.50 4.70
C ARG A 106 -15.59 -11.86 3.65
N PHE A 107 -14.43 -11.21 3.70
CA PHE A 107 -13.30 -11.55 2.83
C PHE A 107 -12.83 -12.97 3.11
N PHE A 108 -12.49 -13.27 4.36
CA PHE A 108 -11.98 -14.59 4.75
C PHE A 108 -13.03 -15.70 4.64
N SER A 109 -14.32 -15.41 4.79
CA SER A 109 -15.38 -16.42 4.57
C SER A 109 -15.55 -16.80 3.09
N ARG A 110 -15.10 -15.97 2.15
CA ARG A 110 -15.23 -16.20 0.70
C ARG A 110 -13.95 -16.73 0.08
N VAL A 111 -12.80 -16.33 0.62
CA VAL A 111 -11.49 -16.83 0.22
C VAL A 111 -11.29 -18.21 0.84
N HIS A 112 -12.01 -19.21 0.33
CA HIS A 112 -11.67 -20.61 0.54
C HIS A 112 -10.53 -20.95 -0.42
N ARG A 113 -9.39 -21.35 0.13
CA ARG A 113 -8.27 -21.87 -0.64
C ARG A 113 -8.79 -23.07 -1.43
N GLN A 114 -8.57 -23.13 -2.74
CA GLN A 114 -8.67 -24.41 -3.44
C GLN A 114 -7.56 -25.30 -2.87
N SER A 115 -7.92 -26.12 -1.88
CA SER A 115 -7.16 -27.26 -1.42
C SER A 115 -7.97 -28.49 -1.78
N GLU A 116 -7.76 -29.00 -2.99
CA GLU A 116 -8.09 -30.33 -3.51
C GLU A 116 -7.86 -30.26 -5.04
N GLY A 117 -7.08 -31.07 -5.74
CA GLY A 117 -6.21 -32.18 -5.43
C GLY A 117 -5.64 -32.68 -6.77
N SER A 118 -4.42 -33.21 -6.79
CA SER A 118 -3.96 -34.21 -7.77
C SER A 118 -2.68 -34.83 -7.21
N SER A 119 -2.89 -36.08 -6.76
CA SER A 119 -2.01 -37.25 -6.81
C SER A 119 -0.55 -37.12 -6.37
#